data_AF-A0A1F7X5E9-F1
#
_entry.id   AF-A0A1F7X5E9-F1
#
_cell.length_a   1.000
_cell.length_b   1.000
_cell.length_c   1.000
_cell.angle_alpha   90.00
_cell.angle_beta   90.00
_cell.angle_gamma   90.00
#
_symmetry.space_group_name_H-M   'P 1'
#
loop_
_entity.id
_entity.type
_entity.pdbx_description
1 polymer ?
#
loop_
_entity_poly.entity_id
_entity_poly.type
_entity_poly.pdbx_seq_one_letter_code
_entity_poly.pdbx_strand_id
1 'polypeptide(L)'
;MGGKLPTQTYQGIARDKVDFDYLRNHLKVKHLEAKNAFSKKYPHVEKFLKEKGLDVGKIREHSAKIIGAGALTGTLLLTPPTGTKSLPPPQEVLEKVREKASAAGLPQKILVDSLAAVLPEKTRPLDRSEEKYLERIFEDILGIKAKANLEGEHLNTSYGLIGAEQHLKRYPGDVIGNHAPYLKEGIAPGLGAWGYFARSRADISPSLEETEKWYAVVQTLYLPDWSSRQPYLRDWYKYRKVLIVNTDNGNAVIAAIADSGPAAWTGKHFGGSPEVMEYLGGPRYKKGPVVLFFVDDPQNKVPLGPVEYNKVNLPQLALVET
;
A
#
# COMPACT_ATOMS: atom_id res chain seq x y z
N MET A 1 22.42 -30.00 -75.12
CA MET A 1 21.16 -29.66 -74.42
C MET A 1 21.27 -30.20 -72.99
N GLY A 2 21.71 -29.35 -72.05
CA GLY A 2 22.09 -29.77 -70.70
C GLY A 2 21.01 -29.44 -69.68
N GLY A 3 20.33 -30.46 -69.17
CA GLY A 3 19.45 -30.37 -68.01
C GLY A 3 20.26 -30.23 -66.72
N LYS A 4 19.83 -29.34 -65.82
CA LYS A 4 20.46 -29.14 -64.50
C LYS A 4 20.03 -30.23 -63.50
N LEU A 5 20.95 -30.60 -62.63
CA LEU A 5 20.84 -31.67 -61.63
C LEU A 5 19.89 -31.34 -60.46
N PRO A 6 19.36 -32.35 -59.72
CA PRO A 6 18.26 -32.23 -58.75
C PRO A 6 18.64 -31.63 -57.38
N THR A 7 19.72 -30.85 -57.31
CA THR A 7 20.18 -30.21 -56.06
C THR A 7 19.96 -28.69 -56.03
N GLN A 8 19.30 -28.12 -57.04
CA GLN A 8 18.98 -26.68 -57.13
C GLN A 8 17.50 -26.33 -56.86
N THR A 9 16.71 -27.24 -56.28
CA THR A 9 15.28 -26.99 -55.96
C THR A 9 14.98 -26.74 -54.48
N TYR A 10 16.00 -26.49 -53.65
CA TYR A 10 15.82 -26.14 -52.22
C TYR A 10 16.06 -24.66 -51.89
N GLN A 11 16.17 -23.78 -52.89
CA GLN A 11 16.25 -22.32 -52.66
C GLN A 11 15.08 -21.54 -53.29
N GLY A 12 13.90 -22.18 -53.33
CA GLY A 12 12.65 -21.57 -53.74
C GLY A 12 11.60 -21.53 -52.62
N ILE A 13 12.00 -21.46 -51.34
CA ILE A 13 11.06 -21.03 -50.30
C ILE A 13 10.87 -19.54 -50.56
N ALA A 14 9.74 -19.20 -51.18
CA ALA A 14 9.31 -17.84 -51.41
C ALA A 14 9.46 -17.03 -50.11
N ARG A 15 10.51 -16.19 -50.06
CA ARG A 15 10.73 -15.17 -49.03
C ARG A 15 9.78 -13.99 -49.19
N ASP A 16 8.63 -14.20 -49.85
CA ASP A 16 7.63 -13.18 -50.11
C ASP A 16 6.45 -13.35 -49.16
N LYS A 17 6.48 -12.50 -48.14
CA LYS A 17 5.35 -11.91 -47.41
C LYS A 17 4.71 -12.72 -46.28
N VAL A 18 5.50 -12.99 -45.23
CA VAL A 18 4.97 -12.85 -43.87
C VAL A 18 4.98 -11.35 -43.54
N ASP A 19 3.96 -10.64 -44.04
CA ASP A 19 3.70 -9.25 -43.65
C ASP A 19 2.94 -9.23 -42.31
N PHE A 20 3.04 -8.13 -41.56
CA PHE A 20 2.33 -7.94 -40.30
C PHE A 20 0.81 -8.11 -40.47
N ASP A 21 0.26 -7.65 -41.60
CA ASP A 21 -1.16 -7.83 -41.91
C ASP A 21 -1.53 -9.29 -42.18
N TYR A 22 -0.65 -10.05 -42.83
CA TYR A 22 -0.84 -11.48 -43.02
C TYR A 22 -0.85 -12.21 -41.66
N LEU A 23 0.12 -11.92 -40.79
CA LEU A 23 0.21 -12.51 -39.47
C LEU A 23 -1.01 -12.15 -38.60
N ARG A 24 -1.42 -10.87 -38.61
CA ARG A 24 -2.59 -10.38 -37.88
C ARG A 24 -3.87 -11.05 -38.34
N ASN A 25 -4.07 -11.19 -39.65
CA ASN A 25 -5.25 -11.85 -40.20
C ASN A 25 -5.25 -13.35 -39.89
N HIS A 26 -4.09 -14.00 -39.99
CA HIS A 26 -3.96 -15.42 -39.62
C HIS A 26 -4.27 -15.66 -38.15
N LEU A 27 -3.77 -14.81 -37.25
CA LEU A 27 -4.05 -14.89 -35.81
C LEU A 27 -5.53 -14.62 -35.49
N LYS A 28 -6.19 -13.69 -36.19
CA LYS A 28 -7.64 -13.47 -36.06
C LYS A 28 -8.44 -14.70 -36.45
N VAL A 29 -8.10 -15.35 -37.56
CA VAL A 29 -8.76 -16.58 -38.00
C VAL A 29 -8.57 -17.69 -36.97
N LYS A 30 -7.33 -17.90 -36.49
CA LYS A 30 -7.03 -18.89 -35.44
C LYS A 30 -7.77 -18.61 -34.12
N HIS A 31 -7.92 -17.35 -33.76
CA HIS A 31 -8.70 -16.94 -32.59
C HIS A 31 -10.18 -17.31 -32.72
N LEU A 32 -10.79 -17.06 -33.88
CA LEU A 32 -12.18 -17.42 -34.16
C LEU A 32 -12.39 -18.94 -34.21
N GLU A 33 -11.46 -19.67 -34.83
CA GLU A 33 -11.46 -21.14 -34.85
C GLU A 33 -11.41 -21.71 -33.43
N ALA A 34 -10.53 -21.19 -32.57
CA ALA A 34 -10.40 -21.62 -31.18
C ALA A 34 -11.66 -21.31 -30.36
N LYS A 35 -12.25 -20.11 -30.53
CA LYS A 35 -13.52 -19.74 -29.89
C LYS A 35 -14.64 -20.69 -30.29
N ASN A 36 -14.80 -20.95 -31.59
CA ASN A 36 -15.82 -21.85 -32.10
C ASN A 36 -15.61 -23.31 -31.67
N ALA A 37 -14.35 -23.78 -31.64
CA ALA A 37 -14.03 -25.12 -31.16
C ALA A 37 -14.35 -25.29 -29.67
N PHE A 38 -14.06 -24.27 -28.85
CA PHE A 38 -14.37 -24.26 -27.42
C PHE A 38 -15.89 -24.27 -27.18
N SER A 39 -16.63 -23.39 -27.87
CA SER A 39 -18.10 -23.33 -27.85
C SER A 39 -18.76 -24.66 -28.19
N LYS A 40 -18.26 -25.33 -29.23
CA LYS A 40 -18.79 -26.64 -29.66
C LYS A 40 -18.48 -27.74 -28.66
N LYS A 41 -17.29 -27.72 -28.06
CA LYS A 41 -16.84 -28.78 -27.13
C LYS A 41 -17.42 -28.62 -25.73
N TYR A 42 -17.67 -27.39 -25.29
CA TYR A 42 -18.10 -27.07 -23.92
C TYR A 42 -19.23 -26.01 -23.88
N PRO A 43 -20.42 -26.33 -24.44
CA PRO A 43 -21.51 -25.35 -24.57
C PRO A 43 -22.06 -24.86 -23.22
N HIS A 44 -22.04 -25.71 -22.19
CA HIS A 44 -22.48 -25.34 -20.84
C HIS A 44 -21.53 -24.33 -20.17
N VAL A 45 -20.23 -24.43 -20.43
CA VAL A 45 -19.21 -23.50 -19.90
C VAL A 45 -19.32 -22.15 -20.58
N GLU A 46 -19.52 -22.12 -21.90
CA GLU A 46 -19.73 -20.85 -22.61
C GLU A 46 -20.97 -20.11 -22.10
N LYS A 47 -22.07 -20.82 -21.86
CA LYS A 47 -23.30 -20.24 -21.31
C LYS A 47 -23.05 -19.65 -19.92
N PHE A 48 -22.39 -20.40 -19.04
CA PHE A 48 -22.01 -19.93 -17.69
C PHE A 48 -21.13 -18.68 -17.74
N LEU A 49 -20.13 -18.65 -18.62
CA LEU A 49 -19.23 -17.50 -18.75
C LEU A 49 -19.95 -16.26 -19.29
N LYS A 50 -20.85 -16.43 -20.27
CA LYS A 50 -21.70 -15.35 -20.79
C LYS A 50 -22.63 -14.78 -19.71
N GLU A 51 -23.26 -15.64 -18.90
CA GLU A 51 -24.10 -15.21 -17.77
C GLU A 51 -23.31 -14.41 -16.72
N LYS A 52 -22.01 -14.66 -16.61
CA LYS A 52 -21.08 -13.92 -15.74
C LYS A 52 -20.43 -12.70 -16.41
N GLY A 53 -20.88 -12.33 -17.62
CA GLY A 53 -20.36 -11.18 -18.36
C GLY A 53 -18.94 -11.37 -18.92
N LEU A 54 -18.45 -12.61 -19.02
CA LEU A 54 -17.13 -12.94 -19.51
C LEU A 54 -17.21 -13.46 -20.95
N ASP A 55 -16.64 -12.70 -21.91
CA ASP A 55 -16.50 -13.17 -23.28
C ASP A 55 -15.25 -14.04 -23.43
N VAL A 56 -15.45 -15.29 -23.88
CA VAL A 56 -14.39 -16.25 -24.18
C VAL A 56 -13.32 -15.67 -25.12
N GLY A 57 -13.72 -14.79 -26.05
CA GLY A 57 -12.81 -14.12 -26.97
C GLY A 57 -11.91 -13.07 -26.30
N LYS A 58 -12.33 -12.53 -25.15
CA LYS A 58 -11.60 -11.52 -24.36
C LYS A 58 -10.97 -12.11 -23.11
N ILE A 59 -10.92 -13.43 -22.99
CA ILE A 59 -10.35 -14.11 -21.82
C ILE A 59 -8.96 -13.58 -21.51
N ARG A 60 -8.08 -13.31 -22.50
CA ARG A 60 -6.75 -12.72 -22.22
C ARG A 60 -6.78 -11.39 -21.48
N GLU A 61 -7.72 -10.50 -21.82
CA GLU A 61 -7.92 -9.21 -21.14
C GLU A 61 -8.40 -9.42 -19.69
N HIS A 62 -9.24 -10.43 -19.46
CA HIS A 62 -9.71 -10.82 -18.12
C HIS A 62 -8.69 -11.69 -17.36
N SER A 63 -7.80 -12.38 -18.07
CA SER A 63 -6.82 -13.34 -17.54
C SER A 63 -5.55 -12.66 -17.04
N ALA A 64 -5.17 -11.51 -17.59
CA ALA A 64 -4.07 -10.74 -17.02
C ALA A 64 -4.33 -10.42 -15.53
N LYS A 65 -5.60 -10.19 -15.16
CA LYS A 65 -6.04 -9.97 -13.78
C LYS A 65 -6.13 -11.27 -12.95
N ILE A 66 -6.49 -12.41 -13.55
CA ILE A 66 -6.75 -13.68 -12.84
C ILE A 66 -5.52 -14.60 -12.80
N ILE A 67 -4.76 -14.72 -13.89
CA ILE A 67 -3.52 -15.52 -13.98
C ILE A 67 -2.42 -14.87 -13.13
N GLY A 68 -2.35 -13.53 -13.09
CA GLY A 68 -1.47 -12.81 -12.16
C GLY A 68 -1.76 -13.15 -10.69
N ALA A 69 -3.02 -13.33 -10.31
CA ALA A 69 -3.40 -13.72 -8.95
C ALA A 69 -3.17 -15.22 -8.66
N GLY A 70 -3.43 -16.10 -9.63
CA GLY A 70 -3.34 -17.56 -9.45
C GLY A 70 -1.92 -18.13 -9.45
N ALA A 71 -1.04 -17.65 -10.35
CA ALA A 71 0.34 -18.14 -10.44
C ALA A 71 1.20 -17.68 -9.23
N LEU A 72 0.95 -16.49 -8.71
CA LEU A 72 1.59 -16.03 -7.48
C LEU A 72 1.17 -16.89 -6.27
N THR A 73 -0.11 -17.27 -6.18
CA THR A 73 -0.63 -18.08 -5.05
C THR A 73 -0.08 -19.51 -5.05
N GLY A 74 -0.01 -20.17 -6.20
CA GLY A 74 0.45 -21.57 -6.29
C GLY A 74 1.95 -21.76 -6.01
N THR A 75 2.77 -20.79 -6.43
CA THR A 75 4.23 -20.86 -6.22
C THR A 75 4.62 -20.51 -4.76
N LEU A 76 3.84 -19.65 -4.10
CA LEU A 76 4.03 -19.29 -2.68
C LEU A 76 3.67 -20.43 -1.71
N LEU A 77 2.68 -21.27 -2.05
CA LEU A 77 2.29 -22.42 -1.23
C LEU A 77 3.30 -23.58 -1.25
N LEU A 78 4.15 -23.66 -2.26
CA LEU A 78 5.04 -24.81 -2.50
C LEU A 78 6.54 -24.48 -2.36
N THR A 79 6.89 -23.23 -2.07
CA THR A 79 8.29 -22.86 -1.81
C THR A 79 8.54 -22.90 -0.31
N PRO A 80 9.31 -23.87 0.21
CA PRO A 80 9.74 -23.82 1.60
C PRO A 80 10.64 -22.59 1.80
N PRO A 81 10.46 -21.79 2.85
CA PRO A 81 11.31 -20.64 3.10
C PRO A 81 12.72 -21.13 3.46
N THR A 82 13.67 -21.02 2.53
CA THR A 82 15.09 -21.21 2.84
C THR A 82 15.69 -19.85 3.21
N GLY A 83 16.11 -19.73 4.48
CA GLY A 83 16.94 -18.61 4.94
C GLY A 83 16.25 -17.52 5.77
N THR A 84 15.00 -17.70 6.22
CA THR A 84 14.39 -16.79 7.19
C THR A 84 14.71 -17.23 8.61
N LYS A 85 15.15 -16.31 9.47
CA LYS A 85 14.95 -16.48 10.92
C LYS A 85 13.46 -16.75 11.07
N SER A 86 13.07 -17.95 11.49
CA SER A 86 11.67 -18.29 11.70
C SER A 86 11.10 -17.28 12.67
N LEU A 87 10.26 -16.37 12.16
CA LEU A 87 9.49 -15.50 13.03
C LEU A 87 8.61 -16.44 13.86
N PRO A 88 8.63 -16.33 15.20
CA PRO A 88 7.74 -17.11 16.04
C PRO A 88 6.28 -16.92 15.58
N PRO A 89 5.43 -17.96 15.70
CA PRO A 89 4.01 -17.82 15.45
C PRO A 89 3.46 -16.60 16.19
N PRO A 90 2.57 -15.79 15.58
CA PRO A 90 1.98 -14.61 16.24
C PRO A 90 1.46 -14.91 17.64
N GLN A 91 0.88 -16.10 17.83
CA GLN A 91 0.36 -16.59 19.11
C GLN A 91 1.45 -16.73 20.17
N GLU A 92 2.65 -17.24 19.83
CA GLU A 92 3.73 -17.45 20.81
C GLU A 92 4.34 -16.13 21.29
N VAL A 93 4.46 -15.14 20.41
CA VAL A 93 4.89 -13.80 20.86
C VAL A 93 3.76 -13.13 21.60
N LEU A 94 2.51 -13.26 21.15
CA LEU A 94 1.37 -12.72 21.88
C LEU A 94 1.26 -13.36 23.27
N GLU A 95 1.58 -14.63 23.43
CA GLU A 95 1.62 -15.32 24.72
C GLU A 95 2.78 -14.82 25.58
N LYS A 96 4.00 -14.74 25.04
CA LYS A 96 5.14 -14.13 25.75
C LYS A 96 4.90 -12.66 26.12
N VAL A 97 4.15 -11.95 25.28
CA VAL A 97 3.73 -10.58 25.47
C VAL A 97 2.62 -10.50 26.51
N ARG A 98 1.64 -11.41 26.50
CA ARG A 98 0.55 -11.50 27.48
C ARG A 98 1.07 -11.89 28.86
N GLU A 99 2.00 -12.82 28.93
CA GLU A 99 2.71 -13.18 30.17
C GLU A 99 3.43 -11.94 30.73
N LYS A 100 4.13 -11.16 29.88
CA LYS A 100 4.74 -9.88 30.28
C LYS A 100 3.72 -8.77 30.59
N ALA A 101 2.57 -8.75 29.94
CA ALA A 101 1.50 -7.78 30.16
C ALA A 101 0.77 -8.02 31.48
N SER A 102 0.58 -9.30 31.84
CA SER A 102 0.02 -9.73 33.13
C SER A 102 0.92 -9.35 34.31
N ALA A 103 2.22 -9.14 34.04
CA ALA A 103 3.19 -8.54 34.95
C ALA A 103 3.32 -7.02 34.73
N ALA A 104 2.24 -6.25 34.95
CA ALA A 104 2.25 -4.79 35.09
C ALA A 104 3.00 -3.97 33.99
N GLY A 105 3.00 -4.43 32.74
CA GLY A 105 3.62 -3.71 31.62
C GLY A 105 2.64 -2.79 30.88
N LEU A 106 3.00 -1.51 30.70
CA LEU A 106 2.23 -0.55 29.88
C LEU A 106 2.10 -1.06 28.42
N PRO A 107 0.91 -0.99 27.78
CA PRO A 107 0.67 -1.43 26.38
C PRO A 107 1.69 -0.88 25.36
N GLN A 108 2.20 0.33 25.60
CA GLN A 108 3.24 0.96 24.79
C GLN A 108 4.58 0.21 24.81
N LYS A 109 5.01 -0.28 25.98
CA LYS A 109 6.26 -1.05 26.10
C LYS A 109 6.15 -2.38 25.37
N ILE A 110 4.98 -3.02 25.50
CA ILE A 110 4.65 -4.24 24.77
C ILE A 110 4.75 -4.02 23.25
N LEU A 111 4.23 -2.89 22.75
CA LEU A 111 4.32 -2.56 21.34
C LEU A 111 5.78 -2.43 20.90
N VAL A 112 6.59 -1.66 21.63
CA VAL A 112 8.01 -1.46 21.29
C VAL A 112 8.78 -2.78 21.31
N ASP A 113 8.60 -3.61 22.33
CA ASP A 113 9.25 -4.92 22.42
C ASP A 113 8.83 -5.84 21.25
N SER A 114 7.54 -5.79 20.87
CA SER A 114 7.01 -6.59 19.76
C SER A 114 7.52 -6.11 18.40
N LEU A 115 7.64 -4.79 18.22
CA LEU A 115 8.22 -4.19 17.03
C LEU A 115 9.70 -4.57 16.90
N ALA A 116 10.47 -4.46 17.98
CA ALA A 116 11.90 -4.81 17.98
C ALA A 116 12.17 -6.29 17.66
N ALA A 117 11.21 -7.19 17.96
CA ALA A 117 11.34 -8.61 17.65
C ALA A 117 11.16 -8.94 16.15
N VAL A 118 10.49 -8.07 15.39
CA VAL A 118 10.10 -8.33 13.99
C VAL A 118 10.85 -7.41 13.03
N LEU A 119 11.06 -6.16 13.43
CA LEU A 119 11.68 -5.17 12.56
C LEU A 119 13.18 -5.43 12.42
N PRO A 120 13.74 -5.23 11.22
CA PRO A 120 15.18 -5.26 11.02
C PRO A 120 15.86 -4.08 11.73
N GLU A 121 17.11 -4.29 12.15
CA GLU A 121 17.92 -3.26 12.83
C GLU A 121 18.06 -1.96 12.02
N LYS A 122 18.04 -2.06 10.69
CA LYS A 122 18.10 -0.91 9.77
C LYS A 122 16.83 -0.86 8.94
N THR A 123 16.34 0.34 8.69
CA THR A 123 15.16 0.57 7.84
C THR A 123 15.36 -0.03 6.45
N ARG A 124 14.47 -0.94 6.07
CA ARG A 124 14.35 -1.53 4.73
C ARG A 124 12.87 -1.85 4.46
N PRO A 125 12.48 -2.05 3.19
CA PRO A 125 11.19 -2.66 2.88
C PRO A 125 10.99 -3.96 3.67
N LEU A 126 9.80 -4.08 4.25
CA LEU A 126 9.38 -5.28 4.95
C LEU A 126 8.89 -6.32 3.94
N ASP A 127 9.08 -7.59 4.26
CA ASP A 127 8.42 -8.65 3.53
C ASP A 127 6.96 -8.81 3.97
N ARG A 128 6.18 -9.56 3.19
CA ARG A 128 4.74 -9.73 3.46
C ARG A 128 4.47 -10.43 4.79
N SER A 129 5.37 -11.29 5.27
CA SER A 129 5.19 -12.00 6.53
C SER A 129 5.39 -11.06 7.71
N GLU A 130 6.42 -10.21 7.66
CA GLU A 130 6.67 -9.12 8.61
C GLU A 130 5.48 -8.14 8.61
N GLU A 131 4.99 -7.73 7.45
CA GLU A 131 3.84 -6.85 7.34
C GLU A 131 2.57 -7.45 7.95
N LYS A 132 2.24 -8.70 7.60
CA LYS A 132 1.04 -9.38 8.14
C LYS A 132 1.11 -9.57 9.64
N TYR A 133 2.31 -9.82 10.15
CA TYR A 133 2.55 -9.93 11.57
C TYR A 133 2.28 -8.59 12.29
N LEU A 134 2.78 -7.48 11.72
CA LEU A 134 2.55 -6.14 12.25
C LEU A 134 1.07 -5.72 12.18
N GLU A 135 0.35 -6.05 11.10
CA GLU A 135 -1.10 -5.81 11.01
C GLU A 135 -1.84 -6.39 12.23
N ARG A 136 -1.43 -7.60 12.67
CA ARG A 136 -2.03 -8.28 13.81
C ARG A 136 -1.67 -7.61 15.13
N ILE A 137 -0.40 -7.24 15.32
CA ILE A 137 0.07 -6.48 16.48
C ILE A 137 -0.73 -5.19 16.67
N PHE A 138 -0.94 -4.42 15.60
CA PHE A 138 -1.65 -3.15 15.69
C PHE A 138 -3.13 -3.36 16.03
N GLU A 139 -3.77 -4.38 15.48
CA GLU A 139 -5.15 -4.72 15.84
C GLU A 139 -5.25 -5.16 17.30
N ASP A 140 -4.33 -6.01 17.77
CA ASP A 140 -4.38 -6.58 19.11
C ASP A 140 -3.98 -5.58 20.22
N ILE A 141 -3.01 -4.70 19.98
CA ILE A 141 -2.49 -3.77 21.00
C ILE A 141 -3.16 -2.40 20.90
N LEU A 142 -3.34 -1.88 19.68
CA LEU A 142 -3.89 -0.53 19.46
C LEU A 142 -5.38 -0.55 19.12
N GLY A 143 -5.98 -1.72 18.86
CA GLY A 143 -7.37 -1.81 18.40
C GLY A 143 -7.61 -1.18 17.03
N ILE A 144 -6.54 -0.91 16.28
CA ILE A 144 -6.61 -0.28 14.96
C ILE A 144 -6.41 -1.35 13.90
N LYS A 145 -7.38 -1.49 13.00
CA LYS A 145 -7.27 -2.34 11.82
C LYS A 145 -6.35 -1.69 10.79
N ALA A 146 -5.05 -1.89 10.97
CA ALA A 146 -4.04 -1.40 10.07
C ALA A 146 -3.68 -2.47 9.00
N LYS A 147 -3.45 -2.04 7.76
CA LYS A 147 -3.17 -2.90 6.60
C LYS A 147 -1.99 -2.36 5.79
N ALA A 148 -1.05 -3.23 5.44
CA ALA A 148 0.04 -2.84 4.55
C ALA A 148 -0.48 -2.67 3.12
N ASN A 149 -1.32 -3.61 2.68
CA ASN A 149 -2.04 -3.55 1.42
C ASN A 149 -3.54 -3.36 1.68
N LEU A 150 -4.13 -2.31 1.11
CA LEU A 150 -5.55 -1.99 1.23
C LEU A 150 -6.13 -1.78 -0.16
N GLU A 151 -7.23 -2.44 -0.48
CA GLU A 151 -7.93 -2.32 -1.78
C GLU A 151 -7.02 -2.57 -3.02
N GLY A 152 -5.93 -3.32 -2.85
CA GLY A 152 -4.96 -3.60 -3.92
C GLY A 152 -3.79 -2.63 -3.99
N GLU A 153 -3.80 -1.54 -3.23
CA GLU A 153 -2.70 -0.56 -3.18
C GLU A 153 -1.78 -0.80 -1.98
N HIS A 154 -0.51 -0.43 -2.13
CA HIS A 154 0.57 -0.65 -1.16
C HIS A 154 1.59 0.48 -1.27
N LEU A 155 2.26 0.83 -0.17
CA LEU A 155 3.29 1.88 -0.16
C LEU A 155 4.63 1.31 -0.67
N ASN A 156 5.53 2.15 -1.19
CA ASN A 156 6.86 1.67 -1.60
C ASN A 156 7.63 0.96 -0.47
N THR A 157 7.36 1.31 0.78
CA THR A 157 7.79 0.61 1.98
C THR A 157 6.80 0.86 3.12
N SER A 158 6.69 -0.09 4.05
CA SER A 158 5.91 0.04 5.29
C SER A 158 6.80 0.32 6.51
N TYR A 159 8.13 0.26 6.37
CA TYR A 159 9.13 0.62 7.39
C TYR A 159 10.17 1.55 6.79
N GLY A 160 10.35 2.72 7.38
CA GLY A 160 11.17 3.77 6.80
C GLY A 160 11.44 4.92 7.74
N LEU A 161 12.12 5.93 7.20
CA LEU A 161 12.45 7.15 7.93
C LEU A 161 11.39 8.21 7.64
N ILE A 162 10.71 8.67 8.68
CA ILE A 162 9.88 9.88 8.62
C ILE A 162 10.76 11.11 8.83
N GLY A 163 10.36 12.25 8.28
CA GLY A 163 10.96 13.52 8.63
C GLY A 163 9.94 14.64 8.75
N ALA A 164 10.37 15.73 9.35
CA ALA A 164 9.52 16.90 9.52
C ALA A 164 9.30 17.63 8.20
N GLU A 165 8.03 17.99 7.99
CA GLU A 165 7.52 18.78 6.88
C GLU A 165 6.90 20.08 7.42
N GLN A 166 6.63 21.04 6.53
CA GLN A 166 6.04 22.33 6.88
C GLN A 166 4.52 22.30 6.81
N HIS A 167 3.81 23.27 7.38
CA HIS A 167 2.35 23.36 7.18
C HIS A 167 1.97 23.46 5.70
N LEU A 168 0.81 22.93 5.33
CA LEU A 168 0.29 23.02 3.97
C LEU A 168 -0.76 24.12 3.89
N LYS A 169 -0.83 24.81 2.75
CA LYS A 169 -1.85 25.85 2.54
C LYS A 169 -3.24 25.22 2.48
N ARG A 170 -4.12 25.61 3.40
CA ARG A 170 -5.50 25.10 3.49
C ARG A 170 -6.38 25.67 2.38
N TYR A 171 -6.20 26.93 2.01
CA TYR A 171 -6.97 27.65 1.00
C TYR A 171 -6.13 28.79 0.36
N PRO A 172 -6.58 29.39 -0.76
CA PRO A 172 -5.91 30.55 -1.35
C PRO A 172 -5.81 31.73 -0.38
N GLY A 173 -4.59 32.25 -0.18
CA GLY A 173 -4.33 33.35 0.76
C GLY A 173 -4.15 32.91 2.23
N ASP A 174 -4.05 31.60 2.48
CA ASP A 174 -3.72 31.09 3.81
C ASP A 174 -2.31 31.51 4.27
N VAL A 175 -2.18 31.73 5.58
CA VAL A 175 -0.97 32.28 6.22
C VAL A 175 -0.62 31.49 7.47
N ILE A 176 0.67 31.44 7.81
CA ILE A 176 1.19 30.68 8.95
C ILE A 176 0.47 30.99 10.28
N GLY A 177 -0.03 32.22 10.48
CA GLY A 177 -0.78 32.60 11.67
C GLY A 177 -2.04 31.77 11.94
N ASN A 178 -2.58 31.08 10.93
CA ASN A 178 -3.73 30.18 11.06
C ASN A 178 -3.35 28.74 11.48
N HIS A 179 -2.05 28.46 11.63
CA HIS A 179 -1.48 27.13 11.87
C HIS A 179 -0.82 27.01 13.25
N ALA A 180 -1.43 27.63 14.26
CA ALA A 180 -0.98 27.47 15.64
C ALA A 180 -1.15 26.00 16.10
N PRO A 181 -0.27 25.49 16.98
CA PRO A 181 0.78 26.21 17.71
C PRO A 181 2.18 26.20 17.06
N TYR A 182 2.43 25.39 16.03
CA TYR A 182 3.79 25.12 15.50
C TYR A 182 4.26 26.09 14.41
N LEU A 183 4.10 27.39 14.67
CA LEU A 183 4.37 28.47 13.70
C LEU A 183 5.83 28.50 13.18
N LYS A 184 6.79 27.98 13.96
CA LYS A 184 8.22 27.99 13.63
C LYS A 184 8.60 27.08 12.48
N GLU A 185 7.80 26.04 12.20
CA GLU A 185 8.05 25.11 11.09
C GLU A 185 7.67 25.74 9.73
N GLY A 186 6.92 26.85 9.76
CA GLY A 186 6.55 27.61 8.59
C GLY A 186 5.48 26.93 7.74
N ILE A 187 5.22 27.52 6.57
CA ILE A 187 4.28 27.02 5.57
C ILE A 187 5.02 26.72 4.28
N ALA A 188 4.67 25.60 3.63
CA ALA A 188 5.29 25.21 2.38
C ALA A 188 5.15 26.34 1.33
N PRO A 189 6.22 26.66 0.59
CA PRO A 189 6.16 27.71 -0.43
C PRO A 189 5.21 27.34 -1.57
N GLY A 190 5.26 26.07 -2.00
CA GLY A 190 4.38 25.47 -2.99
C GLY A 190 3.06 24.97 -2.41
N LEU A 191 2.19 24.47 -3.29
CA LEU A 191 1.04 23.67 -2.88
C LEU A 191 1.50 22.22 -2.71
N GLY A 192 0.87 21.51 -1.78
CA GLY A 192 0.98 20.07 -1.72
C GLY A 192 0.42 19.43 -3.00
N ALA A 193 0.70 18.15 -3.20
CA ALA A 193 0.35 17.38 -4.38
C ALA A 193 -1.16 17.40 -4.71
N TRP A 194 -2.00 17.60 -3.69
CA TRP A 194 -3.45 17.64 -3.82
C TRP A 194 -4.02 19.07 -3.97
N GLY A 195 -3.16 20.09 -4.01
CA GLY A 195 -3.55 21.49 -4.04
C GLY A 195 -3.99 22.02 -2.67
N TYR A 196 -4.94 22.96 -2.68
CA TYR A 196 -5.59 23.43 -1.47
C TYR A 196 -6.59 22.40 -0.94
N PHE A 197 -6.83 22.42 0.37
CA PHE A 197 -7.85 21.60 1.04
C PHE A 197 -9.26 22.13 0.75
N ALA A 198 -9.40 23.46 0.71
CA ALA A 198 -10.63 24.17 0.40
C ALA A 198 -10.43 25.23 -0.69
N ARG A 199 -11.53 25.61 -1.38
CA ARG A 199 -11.49 26.60 -2.45
C ARG A 199 -11.33 28.03 -1.94
N SER A 200 -11.73 28.29 -0.70
CA SER A 200 -11.65 29.59 -0.05
C SER A 200 -11.60 29.42 1.48
N ARG A 201 -11.32 30.51 2.20
CA ARG A 201 -11.40 30.54 3.66
C ARG A 201 -12.81 30.23 4.18
N ALA A 202 -13.85 30.58 3.44
CA ALA A 202 -15.24 30.31 3.84
C ALA A 202 -15.61 28.82 3.68
N ASP A 203 -14.92 28.10 2.78
CA ASP A 203 -15.20 26.70 2.47
C ASP A 203 -14.39 25.71 3.32
N ILE A 204 -13.49 26.20 4.20
CA ILE A 204 -12.72 25.32 5.07
C ILE A 204 -13.63 24.76 6.18
N SER A 205 -13.64 23.44 6.32
CA SER A 205 -14.34 22.76 7.40
C SER A 205 -13.38 22.36 8.52
N PRO A 206 -13.87 22.16 9.75
CA PRO A 206 -13.04 21.63 10.85
C PRO A 206 -12.37 20.30 10.50
N SER A 207 -13.03 19.46 9.70
CA SER A 207 -12.44 18.19 9.26
C SER A 207 -11.22 18.41 8.33
N LEU A 208 -11.25 19.42 7.47
CA LEU A 208 -10.12 19.75 6.59
C LEU A 208 -8.98 20.41 7.34
N GLU A 209 -9.28 21.22 8.36
CA GLU A 209 -8.26 21.73 9.29
C GLU A 209 -7.57 20.60 10.03
N GLU A 210 -8.31 19.64 10.58
CA GLU A 210 -7.73 18.46 11.22
C GLU A 210 -6.99 17.55 10.24
N THR A 211 -7.42 17.49 8.97
CA THR A 211 -6.71 16.74 7.92
C THR A 211 -5.34 17.34 7.62
N GLU A 212 -5.22 18.66 7.56
CA GLU A 212 -3.93 19.33 7.42
C GLU A 212 -3.12 19.21 8.71
N LYS A 213 -3.70 19.50 9.85
CA LYS A 213 -3.03 19.37 11.15
C LYS A 213 -2.42 17.99 11.35
N TRP A 214 -3.13 16.92 11.00
CA TRP A 214 -2.66 15.54 11.11
C TRP A 214 -2.36 14.93 9.75
N TYR A 215 -1.57 15.61 8.93
CA TYR A 215 -1.21 15.06 7.62
C TYR A 215 0.06 14.20 7.66
N ALA A 216 0.09 13.25 6.73
CA ALA A 216 1.26 12.46 6.35
C ALA A 216 1.61 12.69 4.88
N VAL A 217 2.88 12.49 4.55
CA VAL A 217 3.42 12.52 3.19
C VAL A 217 3.95 11.14 2.85
N VAL A 218 3.58 10.63 1.68
CA VAL A 218 4.06 9.35 1.17
C VAL A 218 4.53 9.47 -0.27
N GLN A 219 5.46 8.60 -0.65
CA GLN A 219 6.21 8.66 -1.90
C GLN A 219 5.41 8.21 -3.13
N THR A 220 4.20 8.74 -3.36
CA THR A 220 3.32 8.26 -4.45
C THR A 220 3.97 8.39 -5.83
N LEU A 221 4.79 9.43 -6.04
CA LEU A 221 5.51 9.66 -7.30
C LEU A 221 6.53 8.57 -7.66
N TYR A 222 6.88 7.69 -6.73
CA TYR A 222 7.77 6.56 -6.93
C TYR A 222 7.05 5.21 -6.98
N LEU A 223 5.70 5.20 -6.95
CA LEU A 223 4.94 3.96 -7.14
C LEU A 223 5.25 3.39 -8.54
N PRO A 224 5.43 2.06 -8.68
CA PRO A 224 5.85 1.43 -9.94
C PRO A 224 4.99 1.77 -11.16
N ASP A 225 3.71 2.03 -10.93
CA ASP A 225 2.71 2.28 -11.95
C ASP A 225 2.11 3.69 -11.88
N TRP A 226 2.74 4.59 -11.12
CA TRP A 226 2.33 6.00 -10.99
C TRP A 226 2.07 6.64 -12.35
N SER A 227 2.99 6.49 -13.31
CA SER A 227 2.89 7.10 -14.65
C SER A 227 1.70 6.59 -15.47
N SER A 228 1.24 5.36 -15.21
CA SER A 228 0.15 4.72 -15.96
C SER A 228 -1.22 4.84 -15.29
N ARG A 229 -1.26 4.93 -13.95
CA ARG A 229 -2.49 5.01 -13.13
C ARG A 229 -2.64 6.33 -12.36
N GLN A 230 -1.89 7.37 -12.73
CA GLN A 230 -1.73 8.61 -11.95
C GLN A 230 -3.06 9.20 -11.45
N PRO A 231 -4.11 9.38 -12.28
CA PRO A 231 -5.35 9.99 -11.80
C PRO A 231 -6.02 9.15 -10.71
N TYR A 232 -6.08 7.83 -10.93
CA TYR A 232 -6.67 6.88 -9.99
C TYR A 232 -5.85 6.83 -8.68
N LEU A 233 -4.53 6.69 -8.76
CA LEU A 233 -3.68 6.61 -7.57
C LEU A 233 -3.72 7.90 -6.77
N ARG A 234 -3.63 9.05 -7.44
CA ARG A 234 -3.77 10.35 -6.79
C ARG A 234 -5.05 10.42 -5.94
N ASP A 235 -6.18 10.07 -6.54
CA ASP A 235 -7.48 10.16 -5.88
C ASP A 235 -7.65 9.08 -4.80
N TRP A 236 -7.06 7.90 -4.98
CA TRP A 236 -7.12 6.81 -3.99
C TRP A 236 -6.29 7.09 -2.74
N TYR A 237 -5.11 7.70 -2.90
CA TYR A 237 -4.21 8.04 -1.79
C TYR A 237 -4.66 9.32 -1.06
N LYS A 238 -5.28 10.26 -1.77
CA LYS A 238 -5.71 11.54 -1.19
C LYS A 238 -6.60 11.34 0.04
N TYR A 239 -6.14 11.86 1.18
CA TYR A 239 -6.77 11.82 2.50
C TYR A 239 -7.04 10.42 3.06
N ARG A 240 -6.39 9.39 2.50
CA ARG A 240 -6.44 8.05 3.08
C ARG A 240 -5.78 8.08 4.46
N LYS A 241 -6.44 7.47 5.44
CA LYS A 241 -5.91 7.38 6.80
C LYS A 241 -4.78 6.36 6.87
N VAL A 242 -3.74 6.72 7.60
CA VAL A 242 -2.58 5.88 7.88
C VAL A 242 -2.27 5.90 9.36
N LEU A 243 -1.89 4.76 9.90
CA LEU A 243 -1.29 4.61 11.21
C LEU A 243 0.21 4.81 11.06
N ILE A 244 0.77 5.74 11.82
CA ILE A 244 2.21 5.95 11.93
C ILE A 244 2.62 5.60 13.36
N VAL A 245 3.61 4.71 13.51
CA VAL A 245 4.15 4.34 14.82
C VAL A 245 5.66 4.59 14.83
N ASN A 246 6.13 5.41 15.78
CA ASN A 246 7.55 5.56 16.05
C ASN A 246 8.07 4.28 16.70
N THR A 247 9.05 3.65 16.06
CA THR A 247 9.54 2.32 16.49
C THR A 247 10.39 2.38 17.74
N ASP A 248 10.93 3.54 18.09
CA ASP A 248 11.84 3.71 19.22
C ASP A 248 11.08 3.90 20.55
N ASN A 249 9.95 4.60 20.51
CA ASN A 249 9.17 4.94 21.70
C ASN A 249 7.72 4.42 21.68
N GLY A 250 7.23 3.90 20.56
CA GLY A 250 5.88 3.40 20.41
C GLY A 250 4.81 4.51 20.28
N ASN A 251 5.14 5.79 20.20
CA ASN A 251 4.12 6.81 19.97
C ASN A 251 3.43 6.55 18.63
N ALA A 252 2.10 6.48 18.64
CA ALA A 252 1.27 6.11 17.50
C ALA A 252 0.25 7.20 17.18
N VAL A 253 0.11 7.56 15.91
CA VAL A 253 -0.79 8.63 15.43
C VAL A 253 -1.51 8.17 14.17
N ILE A 254 -2.79 8.54 14.06
CA ILE A 254 -3.56 8.40 12.82
C ILE A 254 -3.44 9.71 12.04
N ALA A 255 -2.95 9.63 10.82
CA ALA A 255 -2.76 10.78 9.94
C ALA A 255 -3.46 10.57 8.59
N ALA A 256 -3.72 11.65 7.86
CA ALA A 256 -4.28 11.61 6.52
C ALA A 256 -3.19 11.89 5.48
N ILE A 257 -3.12 11.11 4.41
CA ILE A 257 -2.16 11.38 3.32
C ILE A 257 -2.58 12.65 2.57
N ALA A 258 -1.89 13.76 2.81
CA ALA A 258 -2.25 15.06 2.23
C ALA A 258 -1.21 15.63 1.25
N ASP A 259 -0.10 14.92 1.03
CA ASP A 259 0.92 15.33 0.07
C ASP A 259 1.70 14.11 -0.47
N SER A 260 2.43 14.31 -1.57
CA SER A 260 3.33 13.35 -2.21
C SER A 260 4.79 13.75 -2.03
N GLY A 261 5.60 12.81 -1.59
CA GLY A 261 7.01 13.02 -1.26
C GLY A 261 7.40 12.18 -0.04
N PRO A 262 8.49 12.49 0.66
CA PRO A 262 9.59 13.38 0.25
C PRO A 262 10.38 12.80 -0.92
N ALA A 263 11.22 13.61 -1.57
CA ALA A 263 12.04 13.13 -2.68
C ALA A 263 13.04 12.05 -2.22
N ALA A 264 13.27 11.02 -3.04
CA ALA A 264 14.08 9.87 -2.68
C ALA A 264 15.51 10.24 -2.24
N TRP A 265 16.09 11.28 -2.84
CA TRP A 265 17.44 11.76 -2.52
C TRP A 265 17.58 12.30 -1.09
N THR A 266 16.47 12.66 -0.42
CA THR A 266 16.48 13.12 0.98
C THR A 266 16.79 11.98 1.96
N GLY A 267 16.74 10.72 1.51
CA GLY A 267 16.87 9.54 2.35
C GLY A 267 15.74 9.41 3.38
N LYS A 268 14.64 10.12 3.19
CA LYS A 268 13.37 9.96 3.93
C LYS A 268 12.40 9.17 3.02
N HIS A 269 11.50 8.44 3.66
CA HIS A 269 10.47 7.65 3.00
C HIS A 269 9.08 8.25 3.21
N PHE A 270 8.91 8.90 4.37
CA PHE A 270 7.67 9.53 4.78
C PHE A 270 7.92 10.96 5.28
N GLY A 271 6.87 11.75 5.32
CA GLY A 271 6.84 13.05 5.97
C GLY A 271 5.66 13.15 6.93
N GLY A 272 5.79 13.95 7.97
CA GLY A 272 4.72 14.26 8.91
C GLY A 272 4.57 15.76 9.09
N SER A 273 3.33 16.21 9.30
CA SER A 273 3.06 17.59 9.71
C SER A 273 3.82 17.94 11.01
N PRO A 274 3.96 19.24 11.33
CA PRO A 274 4.51 19.67 12.61
C PRO A 274 3.88 18.98 13.83
N GLU A 275 2.56 18.82 13.86
CA GLU A 275 1.83 18.13 14.94
C GLU A 275 2.13 16.64 15.00
N VAL A 276 2.19 15.97 13.84
CA VAL A 276 2.56 14.54 13.76
C VAL A 276 3.95 14.34 14.33
N MET A 277 4.92 15.17 13.93
CA MET A 277 6.31 15.04 14.35
C MET A 277 6.51 15.37 15.83
N GLU A 278 5.85 16.43 16.32
CA GLU A 278 5.84 16.77 17.74
C GLU A 278 5.28 15.61 18.57
N TYR A 279 4.15 15.03 18.16
CA TYR A 279 3.58 13.92 18.91
C TYR A 279 4.46 12.66 18.86
N LEU A 280 5.06 12.35 17.71
CA LEU A 280 5.88 11.15 17.55
C LEU A 280 7.19 11.20 18.35
N GLY A 281 7.80 12.36 18.54
CA GLY A 281 9.10 12.44 19.25
C GLY A 281 9.46 13.78 19.87
N GLY A 282 8.56 14.75 19.86
CA GLY A 282 8.73 16.07 20.48
C GLY A 282 9.48 17.09 19.62
N PRO A 283 9.82 18.26 20.18
CA PRO A 283 10.28 19.44 19.42
C PRO A 283 11.58 19.24 18.66
N ARG A 284 12.39 18.27 19.10
CA ARG A 284 13.70 17.94 18.51
C ARG A 284 13.64 16.79 17.51
N TYR A 285 12.49 16.14 17.36
CA TYR A 285 12.33 15.01 16.45
C TYR A 285 12.14 15.50 15.01
N LYS A 286 13.24 15.55 14.27
CA LYS A 286 13.24 16.00 12.86
C LYS A 286 13.32 14.86 11.86
N LYS A 287 13.78 13.68 12.30
CA LYS A 287 13.88 12.46 11.51
C LYS A 287 13.97 11.24 12.43
N GLY A 288 13.31 10.14 12.06
CA GLY A 288 13.46 8.88 12.79
C GLY A 288 12.72 7.71 12.14
N PRO A 289 12.95 6.48 12.64
CA PRO A 289 12.32 5.27 12.12
C PRO A 289 10.85 5.18 12.53
N VAL A 290 10.00 4.89 11.55
CA VAL A 290 8.58 4.63 11.75
C VAL A 290 8.11 3.48 10.88
N VAL A 291 7.06 2.81 11.34
CA VAL A 291 6.21 1.96 10.50
C VAL A 291 4.96 2.74 10.11
N LEU A 292 4.52 2.58 8.86
CA LEU A 292 3.38 3.29 8.29
C LEU A 292 2.48 2.33 7.53
N PHE A 293 1.22 2.21 7.97
CA PHE A 293 0.22 1.27 7.44
C PHE A 293 -1.08 2.00 7.15
N PHE A 294 -1.86 1.56 6.17
CA PHE A 294 -3.20 2.12 5.93
C PHE A 294 -4.15 1.73 7.06
N VAL A 295 -5.10 2.60 7.38
CA VAL A 295 -6.18 2.29 8.31
C VAL A 295 -7.39 1.81 7.50
N ASP A 296 -7.83 0.59 7.78
CA ASP A 296 -9.06 0.01 7.23
C ASP A 296 -10.28 0.56 8.00
N ASP A 297 -10.74 1.72 7.56
CA ASP A 297 -11.84 2.47 8.16
C ASP A 297 -12.90 2.87 7.11
N PRO A 298 -13.64 1.90 6.55
CA PRO A 298 -14.63 2.16 5.50
C PRO A 298 -15.81 3.01 5.98
N GLN A 299 -16.01 3.11 7.30
CA GLN A 299 -17.09 3.89 7.92
C GLN A 299 -16.61 5.26 8.41
N ASN A 300 -15.34 5.61 8.21
CA ASN A 300 -14.73 6.88 8.62
C ASN A 300 -14.88 7.17 10.13
N LYS A 301 -14.80 6.14 10.99
CA LYS A 301 -15.00 6.23 12.45
C LYS A 301 -13.72 6.45 13.24
N VAL A 302 -12.55 6.13 12.69
CA VAL A 302 -11.27 6.28 13.39
C VAL A 302 -10.84 7.75 13.31
N PRO A 303 -10.76 8.50 14.41
CA PRO A 303 -10.37 9.91 14.35
C PRO A 303 -8.89 10.08 13.95
N LEU A 304 -8.57 11.24 13.38
CA LEU A 304 -7.17 11.67 13.20
C LEU A 304 -6.58 12.08 14.55
N GLY A 305 -5.24 12.01 14.64
CA GLY A 305 -4.48 12.41 15.81
C GLY A 305 -3.96 11.25 16.67
N PRO A 306 -3.55 11.54 17.92
CA PRO A 306 -2.92 10.60 18.83
C PRO A 306 -3.74 9.32 19.06
N VAL A 307 -3.07 8.17 18.98
CA VAL A 307 -3.62 6.89 19.45
C VAL A 307 -3.25 6.73 20.92
N GLU A 308 -4.23 6.95 21.80
CA GLU A 308 -4.04 6.78 23.24
C GLU A 308 -4.29 5.32 23.66
N TYR A 309 -3.25 4.69 24.20
CA TYR A 309 -3.27 3.30 24.69
C TYR A 309 -4.38 2.97 25.70
N ASN A 310 -4.86 3.98 26.45
CA ASN A 310 -5.85 3.80 27.52
C ASN A 310 -7.31 4.01 27.07
N LYS A 311 -7.54 4.51 25.85
CA LYS A 311 -8.89 4.74 25.28
C LYS A 311 -9.31 3.64 24.31
N VAL A 312 -8.37 2.79 23.92
CA VAL A 312 -8.68 1.58 23.17
C VAL A 312 -9.30 0.61 24.16
N ASN A 313 -10.61 0.39 24.06
CA ASN A 313 -11.24 -0.79 24.65
C ASN A 313 -10.57 -2.01 24.00
N LEU A 314 -9.49 -2.50 24.60
CA LEU A 314 -9.09 -3.88 24.41
C LEU A 314 -10.37 -4.67 24.70
N PRO A 315 -10.91 -5.45 23.73
CA PRO A 315 -11.97 -6.37 24.05
C PRO A 315 -11.49 -7.13 25.28
N GLN A 316 -12.30 -7.18 26.35
CA GLN A 316 -12.13 -8.19 27.37
C GLN A 316 -12.19 -9.52 26.64
N LEU A 317 -11.03 -10.00 26.20
CA LEU A 317 -10.83 -11.33 25.67
C LEU A 317 -11.28 -12.22 26.81
N ALA A 318 -12.44 -12.82 26.60
CA ALA A 318 -13.17 -13.58 27.60
C ALA A 318 -12.18 -14.49 28.32
N LEU A 319 -11.95 -14.17 29.60
CA LEU A 319 -11.52 -15.14 30.58
C LEU A 319 -12.68 -16.12 30.71
N VAL A 320 -12.75 -17.09 29.80
CA VAL A 320 -13.52 -18.30 30.06
C VAL A 320 -12.60 -19.17 30.90
N GLU A 321 -12.78 -19.08 32.22
CA GLU A 321 -12.34 -20.12 33.13
C GLU A 321 -13.08 -21.41 32.76
N THR A 322 -12.34 -22.42 32.31
CA THR A 322 -12.72 -23.84 32.40
C THR A 322 -11.47 -24.64 32.72
#